data_AF-A0A0M9J2S4-F1
#
_entry.id   AF-A0A0M9J2S4-F1
#
_cell.length_a   1.000
_cell.length_b   1.000
_cell.length_c   1.000
_cell.angle_alpha   90.00
_cell.angle_beta   90.00
_cell.angle_gamma   90.00
#
_symmetry.space_group_name_H-M   'P 1'
#
loop_
_entity.id
_entity.type
_entity.pdbx_description
1 polymer ?
#
loop_
_entity_poly.entity_id
_entity_poly.type
_entity_poly.pdbx_seq_one_letter_code
_entity_poly.pdbx_strand_id
1 'polypeptide(L)'
;MPRSTELLRDIHETNLMYLLLQRMARTGNLPAMAGMQISERACQWLAGLKHEELARLAKSSVVLAQLNLAPHLLLATLSQGMEATLAAEAPVEAPPVRTPA
;
A
#
# COMPACT_ATOMS: atom_id res chain seq x y z
N MET A 1 -2.48 -9.33 22.42
CA MET A 1 -2.14 -10.18 21.27
C MET A 1 -3.44 -10.41 20.50
N PRO A 2 -3.51 -10.10 19.19
CA PRO A 2 -4.71 -10.37 18.40
C PRO A 2 -5.04 -11.86 18.44
N ARG A 3 -6.32 -12.21 18.33
CA ARG A 3 -6.71 -13.63 18.28
C ARG A 3 -6.18 -14.22 16.98
N SER A 4 -5.68 -15.45 16.99
CA SER A 4 -5.07 -16.08 15.79
C SER A 4 -6.00 -16.06 14.57
N THR A 5 -7.32 -16.07 14.78
CA THR A 5 -8.33 -15.96 13.72
C THR A 5 -8.44 -14.56 13.12
N GLU A 6 -8.25 -13.51 13.92
CA GLU A 6 -8.22 -12.11 13.45
C GLU A 6 -6.95 -11.88 12.63
N LEU A 7 -5.80 -12.34 13.12
CA LEU A 7 -4.54 -12.25 12.39
C LEU A 7 -4.61 -12.97 11.03
N LEU A 8 -5.19 -14.18 10.98
CA LEU A 8 -5.36 -14.90 9.72
C LEU A 8 -6.29 -14.18 8.75
N ARG A 9 -7.38 -13.56 9.24
CA ARG A 9 -8.24 -12.73 8.40
C ARG A 9 -7.47 -11.56 7.81
N ASP A 10 -6.72 -10.84 8.63
CA ASP A 10 -5.95 -9.67 8.19
C ASP A 10 -4.86 -10.07 7.18
N ILE A 11 -4.23 -11.24 7.36
CA ILE A 11 -3.31 -11.84 6.37
C ILE A 11 -4.05 -12.11 5.06
N HIS A 12 -5.23 -12.72 5.10
CA HIS A 12 -5.98 -13.03 3.88
C HIS A 12 -6.42 -11.77 3.12
N GLU A 13 -6.87 -10.75 3.84
CA GLU A 13 -7.26 -9.45 3.25
C GLU A 13 -6.04 -8.75 2.63
N THR A 14 -4.92 -8.73 3.34
CA THR A 14 -3.65 -8.17 2.85
C THR A 14 -3.18 -8.88 1.58
N ASN A 15 -3.23 -10.22 1.58
CA ASN A 15 -2.86 -11.02 0.43
C ASN A 15 -3.76 -10.75 -0.78
N LEU A 16 -5.08 -10.67 -0.58
CA LEU A 16 -6.02 -10.39 -1.66
C LEU A 16 -5.77 -9.00 -2.26
N MET A 17 -5.61 -7.99 -1.40
CA MET A 17 -5.35 -6.62 -1.84
C MET A 17 -4.04 -6.52 -2.62
N TYR A 18 -2.97 -7.16 -2.15
CA TYR A 18 -1.70 -7.22 -2.86
C TYR A 18 -1.85 -7.87 -4.24
N LEU A 19 -2.50 -9.04 -4.33
CA LEU A 19 -2.68 -9.75 -5.59
C LEU A 19 -3.50 -8.96 -6.61
N LEU A 20 -4.56 -8.27 -6.17
CA LEU A 20 -5.36 -7.39 -7.01
C LEU A 20 -4.57 -6.18 -7.49
N LEU A 21 -3.79 -5.54 -6.61
CA LEU A 21 -2.90 -4.44 -6.98
C LEU A 21 -1.87 -4.89 -8.03
N GLN A 22 -1.23 -6.05 -7.81
CA GLN A 22 -0.30 -6.62 -8.78
C GLN A 22 -0.98 -6.89 -10.11
N ARG A 23 -2.21 -7.40 -10.13
CA ARG A 23 -2.96 -7.59 -11.36
C ARG A 23 -3.21 -6.27 -12.08
N MET A 24 -3.74 -5.27 -11.38
CA MET A 24 -4.06 -3.96 -11.96
C MET A 24 -2.82 -3.28 -12.54
N ALA A 25 -1.71 -3.28 -11.79
CA ALA A 25 -0.44 -2.70 -12.24
C ALA A 25 0.13 -3.38 -13.49
N ARG A 26 -0.23 -4.64 -13.75
CA ARG A 26 0.35 -5.49 -14.81
C ARG A 26 -0.56 -5.63 -16.03
N THR A 27 -1.86 -5.39 -15.89
CA THR A 27 -2.77 -5.23 -17.02
C THR A 27 -2.45 -3.95 -17.78
N GLY A 28 -1.75 -4.07 -18.91
CA GLY A 28 -1.57 -2.97 -19.88
C GLY A 28 -0.18 -2.32 -19.92
N ASN A 29 0.78 -2.72 -19.08
CA ASN A 29 2.12 -2.11 -19.10
C ASN A 29 3.25 -3.05 -18.66
N LEU A 30 3.39 -4.19 -19.35
CA LEU A 30 4.52 -5.12 -19.17
C LEU A 30 5.91 -4.45 -19.32
N PRO A 31 6.14 -3.49 -20.24
CA PRO A 31 7.45 -2.83 -20.38
C PRO A 31 7.82 -1.93 -19.19
N ALA A 32 6.85 -1.30 -18.51
CA ALA A 32 7.11 -0.51 -17.29
C ALA A 32 7.45 -1.37 -16.06
N MET A 33 7.46 -2.70 -16.19
CA MET A 33 7.88 -3.64 -15.14
C MET A 33 9.40 -3.82 -15.06
N ALA A 34 10.18 -3.17 -15.95
CA ALA A 34 11.64 -3.17 -15.90
C ALA A 34 12.14 -2.57 -14.57
N GLY A 35 12.53 -3.44 -13.63
CA GLY A 35 13.01 -3.06 -12.30
C GLY A 35 12.29 -3.72 -11.12
N MET A 36 11.14 -4.39 -11.33
CA MET A 36 10.50 -5.18 -10.29
C MET A 36 11.09 -6.60 -10.21
N GLN A 37 11.32 -7.11 -9.00
CA GLN A 37 11.90 -8.44 -8.73
C GLN A 37 10.95 -9.63 -8.99
N ILE A 38 9.95 -9.49 -9.86
CA ILE A 38 9.03 -10.59 -10.18
C ILE A 38 9.24 -10.99 -11.64
N SER A 39 9.46 -12.29 -11.87
CA SER A 39 9.69 -12.83 -13.21
C SER A 39 8.51 -12.58 -14.14
N GLU A 40 8.78 -12.36 -15.42
CA GLU A 40 7.77 -12.16 -16.45
C GLU A 40 6.73 -13.29 -16.48
N ARG A 41 7.19 -14.53 -16.31
CA ARG A 41 6.33 -15.72 -16.21
C ARG A 41 5.34 -15.63 -15.04
N ALA A 42 5.78 -15.14 -13.89
CA ALA A 42 4.90 -14.93 -12.74
C ALA A 42 3.90 -13.79 -12.99
N CYS A 43 4.31 -12.73 -13.72
CA CYS A 43 3.40 -11.67 -14.17
C CYS A 43 2.27 -12.24 -15.03
N GLN A 44 2.64 -13.00 -16.07
CA GLN A 44 1.69 -13.58 -17.03
C GLN A 44 0.75 -14.57 -16.34
N TRP A 45 1.30 -15.42 -15.45
CA TRP A 45 0.51 -16.34 -14.63
C TRP A 45 -0.53 -15.59 -13.79
N LEU A 46 -0.11 -14.56 -13.04
CA LEU A 46 -0.99 -13.79 -12.15
C LEU A 46 -2.07 -13.01 -12.92
N ALA A 47 -1.75 -12.52 -14.11
CA ALA A 47 -2.69 -11.86 -15.01
C ALA A 47 -3.76 -12.84 -15.54
N GLY A 48 -3.39 -14.10 -15.78
CA GLY A 48 -4.29 -15.14 -16.31
C GLY A 48 -5.22 -15.79 -15.27
N LEU A 49 -4.97 -15.62 -13.97
CA LEU A 49 -5.80 -16.24 -12.93
C LEU A 49 -7.23 -15.67 -12.91
N LYS A 50 -8.23 -16.53 -12.65
CA LYS A 50 -9.60 -16.09 -12.36
C LYS A 50 -9.69 -15.47 -10.96
N HIS A 51 -10.76 -14.72 -10.71
CA HIS A 51 -10.98 -14.08 -9.41
C HIS A 51 -11.03 -15.11 -8.26
N GLU A 52 -11.67 -16.27 -8.48
CA GLU A 52 -11.75 -17.36 -7.50
C GLU A 52 -10.38 -17.97 -7.18
N GLU A 53 -9.48 -18.03 -8.16
CA GLU A 53 -8.13 -18.56 -7.98
C GLU A 53 -7.26 -17.59 -7.17
N LEU A 54 -7.42 -16.28 -7.39
CA LEU A 54 -6.81 -15.25 -6.52
C LEU A 54 -7.33 -15.34 -5.09
N ALA A 55 -8.65 -15.45 -4.91
CA ALA A 55 -9.25 -15.58 -3.59
C ALA A 55 -8.75 -16.83 -2.85
N ARG A 56 -8.49 -17.91 -3.59
CA ARG A 56 -7.89 -19.14 -3.03
C ARG A 56 -6.44 -18.92 -2.60
N LEU A 57 -5.64 -18.24 -3.42
CA LEU A 57 -4.25 -17.91 -3.09
C LEU A 57 -4.16 -16.97 -1.88
N ALA A 58 -5.11 -16.04 -1.77
CA ALA A 58 -5.18 -15.10 -0.65
C ALA A 58 -5.42 -15.79 0.70
N LYS A 59 -6.09 -16.95 0.73
CA LYS A 59 -6.33 -17.77 1.94
C LYS A 59 -5.07 -18.47 2.49
N SER A 60 -3.89 -18.19 1.94
CA SER A 60 -2.62 -18.60 2.54
C SER A 60 -2.44 -17.94 3.91
N SER A 61 -2.00 -18.73 4.90
CA SER A 61 -1.66 -18.22 6.24
C SER A 61 -0.33 -17.46 6.29
N VAL A 62 0.31 -17.24 5.14
CA VAL A 62 1.58 -16.51 5.00
C VAL A 62 1.33 -15.22 4.23
N VAL A 63 1.96 -14.13 4.65
CA VAL A 63 1.92 -12.84 3.95
C VAL A 63 2.74 -12.94 2.65
N LEU A 64 2.11 -12.62 1.53
CA LEU A 64 2.71 -12.74 0.19
C LEU A 64 3.55 -11.53 -0.24
N ALA A 65 3.48 -10.43 0.52
CA ALA A 65 4.13 -9.18 0.20
C ALA A 65 5.03 -8.71 1.33
N GLN A 66 6.14 -8.08 0.97
CA GLN A 66 7.03 -7.40 1.90
C GLN A 66 7.25 -5.98 1.41
N LEU A 67 7.23 -5.04 2.35
CA LEU A 67 7.72 -3.69 2.11
C LEU A 67 9.25 -3.73 2.07
N ASN A 68 9.82 -3.70 0.86
CA ASN A 68 11.26 -3.69 0.65
C ASN A 68 11.78 -2.25 0.52
N LEU A 69 11.75 -1.52 1.65
CA LEU A 69 12.26 -0.14 1.73
C LEU A 69 13.14 -0.01 2.98
N ALA A 70 14.26 0.69 2.85
CA ALA A 70 15.13 0.94 4.00
C ALA A 70 14.36 1.71 5.09
N PRO A 71 14.45 1.32 6.38
CA PRO A 71 13.62 1.91 7.43
C PRO A 71 13.72 3.45 7.52
N HIS A 72 14.91 4.01 7.35
CA HIS A 72 15.12 5.46 7.38
C HIS A 72 14.43 6.18 6.21
N LEU A 73 14.38 5.56 5.02
CA LEU A 73 13.64 6.09 3.87
C LEU A 73 12.14 6.03 4.09
N LEU A 74 11.64 4.91 4.64
CA LEU A 74 10.24 4.77 4.99
C LEU A 74 9.80 5.88 5.96
N LEU A 75 10.56 6.08 7.05
CA LEU A 75 10.25 7.11 8.03
C LEU A 75 10.31 8.51 7.44
N ALA A 76 11.31 8.82 6.60
CA ALA A 76 11.41 10.11 5.94
C ALA A 76 10.26 10.38 4.96
N THR A 77 9.83 9.38 4.19
CA THR A 77 8.67 9.52 3.29
C THR A 77 7.37 9.73 4.07
N LEU A 78 7.18 9.01 5.17
CA LEU A 78 6.00 9.17 6.02
C LEU A 78 5.99 10.54 6.72
N SER A 79 7.14 11.04 7.18
CA SER A 79 7.21 12.34 7.86
C SER A 79 6.88 13.52 6.94
N GLN A 80 7.28 13.47 5.66
CA GLN A 80 6.90 14.49 4.66
C GLN A 80 5.39 14.58 4.47
N GLY A 81 4.69 13.44 4.48
CA GLY A 81 3.23 13.42 4.44
C GLY A 81 2.60 14.05 5.68
N MET A 82 3.21 13.85 6.85
CA MET A 82 2.74 14.42 8.11
C MET A 82 2.94 15.93 8.19
N GLU A 83 4.07 16.46 7.70
CA GLU A 83 4.31 17.91 7.64
C GLU A 83 3.23 18.62 6.80
N ALA A 84 2.82 18.03 5.67
CA ALA A 84 1.73 18.57 4.85
C ALA A 84 0.37 18.52 5.56
N THR A 85 0.07 17.44 6.29
CA THR A 85 -1.16 17.34 7.10
C THR A 85 -1.16 18.32 8.26
N LEU A 86 -0.04 18.47 8.98
CA LEU A 86 0.10 19.39 10.11
C LEU A 86 0.08 20.86 9.67
N ALA A 87 0.65 21.19 8.51
CA ALA A 87 0.58 22.53 7.94
C ALA A 87 -0.85 22.91 7.51
N ALA A 88 -1.66 21.93 7.09
CA ALA A 88 -3.07 22.15 6.76
C ALA A 88 -3.96 22.34 8.01
N GLU A 89 -3.53 21.83 9.17
CA GLU A 89 -4.23 22.01 10.47
C GLU A 89 -3.75 23.24 11.26
N ALA A 90 -2.76 23.99 10.75
CA ALA A 90 -2.32 25.21 11.39
C ALA A 90 -3.50 26.20 11.51
N PRO A 91 -3.80 26.74 12.71
CA PRO A 91 -4.89 27.68 12.88
C PRO A 91 -4.62 28.90 12.00
N VAL A 92 -5.58 29.24 11.13
CA VAL A 92 -5.60 30.49 10.37
C VAL A 92 -5.47 31.62 11.39
N GLU A 93 -4.31 32.29 11.38
CA GLU A 93 -4.04 33.46 12.21
C GLU A 93 -5.23 34.43 12.12
N ALA A 94 -5.89 34.65 13.25
CA ALA A 94 -6.98 35.61 13.32
C ALA A 94 -6.47 36.99 12.91
N PRO A 95 -7.23 37.74 12.07
CA PRO A 95 -6.78 39.02 11.55
C PRO A 95 -6.48 40.01 12.70
N PRO A 96 -5.50 40.91 12.52
CA PRO A 96 -5.05 41.78 13.60
C PRO A 96 -6.20 42.68 14.06
N VAL A 97 -6.55 42.57 15.34
CA VAL A 97 -7.49 43.46 16.01
C VAL A 97 -6.91 44.87 15.96
N ARG A 98 -7.47 45.73 15.10
CA ARG A 98 -7.18 47.16 15.11
C ARG A 98 -7.79 47.76 16.37
N THR A 99 -6.96 48.18 17.31
CA THR A 99 -7.38 49.05 18.42
C THR A 99 -7.69 50.45 17.88
N PRO A 100 -8.87 51.01 18.15
CA PRO A 100 -9.16 52.41 17.83
C PRO A 100 -8.43 53.33 18.83
N ALA A 101 -7.99 54.48 18.31
CA ALA A 101 -7.31 55.56 19.04
C ALA A 101 -8.29 56.39 19.89
#